data_AF-K4QXS6-F1
#
_entry.id   AF-K4QXS6-F1
#
_cell.length_a   1.000
_cell.length_b   1.000
_cell.length_c   1.000
_cell.angle_alpha   90.00
_cell.angle_beta   90.00
_cell.angle_gamma   90.00
#
_symmetry.space_group_name_H-M   'P 1'
#
loop_
_entity.id
_entity.type
_entity.pdbx_description
1 polymer ?
#
loop_
_entity_poly.entity_id
_entity_poly.type
_entity_poly.pdbx_seq_one_letter_code
_entity_poly.pdbx_strand_id
1 'polypeptide(L)'
;MGAVTEKPEPFLPETEEEAGEGKAAGKATESRRPRPDRAGVIAAGVALAACTGLVLYGVLDSGGDDSPPERRVPTASVTYEVTGSGTADITYQARSESGKGVTVKGAALPWRKTVAVPLGRDAVVNIVLGEQGGQARCTLTVRGQYVQGASASGEFGRATCTGSLPRPDKAGGGADRA
;
A
#
# COMPACT_ATOMS: atom_id res chain seq x y z
N MET A 1 42.06 -38.23 -8.31
CA MET A 1 41.35 -37.89 -7.04
C MET A 1 40.65 -36.57 -7.27
N GLY A 2 39.35 -36.34 -7.14
CA GLY A 2 38.14 -37.15 -7.10
C GLY A 2 37.03 -36.18 -7.59
N ALA A 3 36.15 -36.63 -8.47
CA ALA A 3 35.02 -35.84 -8.92
C ALA A 3 33.93 -35.83 -7.83
N VAL A 4 33.40 -34.66 -7.50
CA VAL A 4 32.13 -34.53 -6.75
C VAL A 4 31.14 -33.82 -7.65
N THR A 5 30.28 -34.65 -8.21
CA THR A 5 29.04 -34.33 -8.90
C THR A 5 28.00 -33.97 -7.83
N GLU A 6 27.56 -32.72 -7.75
CA GLU A 6 26.33 -32.39 -7.03
C GLU A 6 25.17 -32.18 -8.00
N LYS A 7 24.09 -32.89 -7.68
CA LYS A 7 22.90 -33.19 -8.47
C LYS A 7 21.85 -32.11 -8.18
N PRO A 8 21.17 -31.52 -9.19
CA PRO A 8 20.10 -30.56 -8.95
C PRO A 8 18.88 -31.24 -8.32
N GLU A 9 18.36 -30.67 -7.25
CA GLU A 9 17.09 -31.08 -6.63
C GLU A 9 15.90 -30.68 -7.51
N PRO A 10 14.93 -31.58 -7.73
CA PRO A 10 13.77 -31.29 -8.58
C PRO A 10 12.73 -30.42 -7.86
N PHE A 11 12.33 -29.37 -8.55
CA PHE A 11 11.11 -28.60 -8.37
C PHE A 11 9.88 -29.53 -8.47
N LEU A 12 9.09 -29.61 -7.42
CA LEU A 12 7.73 -30.16 -7.45
C LEU A 12 6.75 -29.04 -7.08
N PRO A 13 5.91 -28.58 -8.02
CA PRO A 13 4.74 -27.77 -7.72
C PRO A 13 3.57 -28.70 -7.35
N GLU A 14 3.01 -28.55 -6.16
CA GLU A 14 1.71 -29.13 -5.82
C GLU A 14 0.62 -28.32 -6.55
N THR A 15 0.14 -28.93 -7.62
CA THR A 15 -1.15 -28.72 -8.28
C THR A 15 -2.14 -29.66 -7.53
N GLU A 16 -3.44 -29.45 -7.36
CA GLU A 16 -4.52 -29.09 -8.27
C GLU A 16 -5.81 -28.77 -7.47
N GLU A 17 -6.76 -28.09 -8.14
CA GLU A 17 -8.23 -28.28 -8.07
C GLU A 17 -9.03 -27.82 -6.82
N GLU A 18 -10.21 -27.18 -6.92
CA GLU A 18 -11.35 -27.27 -7.86
C GLU A 18 -11.99 -25.86 -8.00
N ALA A 19 -12.28 -25.33 -9.20
CA ALA A 19 -13.55 -25.50 -9.94
C ALA A 19 -14.79 -25.25 -9.06
N GLY A 20 -15.62 -24.23 -9.26
CA GLY A 20 -16.20 -23.83 -10.54
C GLY A 20 -17.54 -24.54 -10.71
N GLU A 21 -18.58 -24.12 -10.01
CA GLU A 21 -19.94 -24.63 -10.24
C GLU A 21 -20.90 -23.50 -10.61
N GLY A 22 -21.02 -23.28 -11.92
CA GLY A 22 -22.22 -22.73 -12.51
C GLY A 22 -23.14 -23.88 -12.92
N LYS A 23 -24.38 -23.87 -12.43
CA LYS A 23 -25.44 -24.70 -13.02
C LYS A 23 -26.74 -23.91 -13.14
N ALA A 24 -27.03 -23.52 -14.38
CA ALA A 24 -28.34 -23.12 -14.83
C ALA A 24 -29.33 -24.30 -14.73
N ALA A 25 -30.59 -24.01 -14.41
CA ALA A 25 -31.75 -24.69 -14.99
C ALA A 25 -33.04 -23.98 -14.56
N GLY A 26 -33.63 -23.25 -15.50
CA GLY A 26 -35.06 -22.97 -15.42
C GLY A 26 -35.86 -24.27 -15.57
N LYS A 27 -36.98 -24.35 -14.87
CA LYS A 27 -38.15 -25.09 -15.36
C LYS A 27 -39.38 -24.21 -15.26
N ALA A 28 -39.93 -23.96 -16.43
CA ALA A 28 -41.27 -23.49 -16.65
C ALA A 28 -42.30 -24.58 -16.28
N THR A 29 -43.56 -24.13 -16.15
CA THR A 29 -44.82 -24.91 -16.17
C THR A 29 -45.03 -25.81 -14.94
N GLU A 30 -46.21 -25.91 -14.31
CA GLU A 30 -47.55 -25.84 -14.85
C GLU A 30 -48.59 -25.65 -13.73
N SER A 31 -49.59 -24.81 -14.02
CA SER A 31 -51.02 -24.94 -13.70
C SER A 31 -51.46 -25.56 -12.37
N ARG A 32 -52.11 -24.72 -11.54
CA ARG A 32 -53.46 -25.05 -11.07
C ARG A 32 -54.26 -23.78 -10.77
N ARG A 33 -55.10 -23.36 -11.73
CA ARG A 33 -56.29 -22.58 -11.36
C ARG A 33 -57.28 -23.54 -10.70
N PRO A 34 -57.97 -23.06 -9.65
CA PRO A 34 -59.39 -22.83 -9.81
C PRO A 34 -59.78 -21.41 -9.37
N ARG A 35 -60.51 -20.71 -10.23
CA ARG A 35 -61.50 -19.68 -9.83
C ARG A 35 -62.84 -20.41 -9.62
N PRO A 36 -63.82 -19.93 -8.82
CA PRO A 36 -64.16 -18.51 -8.65
C PRO A 36 -64.54 -17.99 -7.24
N ASP A 37 -64.28 -16.69 -7.09
CA ASP A 37 -65.08 -15.61 -6.51
C ASP A 37 -65.52 -15.54 -5.02
N ARG A 38 -65.36 -14.30 -4.53
CA ARG A 38 -66.11 -13.56 -3.49
C ARG A 38 -65.60 -13.61 -2.04
N ALA A 39 -64.58 -12.78 -1.78
CA ALA A 39 -64.42 -11.95 -0.57
C ALA A 39 -63.03 -11.28 -0.68
N GLY A 40 -62.85 -10.08 -1.24
CA GLY A 40 -63.70 -8.92 -1.06
C GLY A 40 -63.69 -8.55 0.43
N VAL A 41 -62.77 -7.66 0.80
CA VAL A 41 -62.86 -6.86 2.04
C VAL A 41 -62.40 -7.56 3.34
N ILE A 42 -61.12 -7.94 3.49
CA ILE A 42 -60.43 -7.82 4.80
C ILE A 42 -58.97 -7.38 4.56
N ALA A 43 -58.78 -6.06 4.65
CA ALA A 43 -57.66 -5.38 5.31
C ALA A 43 -56.25 -5.98 5.06
N ALA A 44 -55.49 -5.61 4.04
CA ALA A 44 -54.81 -4.30 3.90
C ALA A 44 -54.05 -3.76 5.14
N GLY A 45 -53.93 -4.52 6.24
CA GLY A 45 -53.34 -4.02 7.51
C GLY A 45 -52.02 -4.67 7.97
N VAL A 46 -51.69 -5.88 7.52
CA VAL A 46 -50.59 -6.66 8.15
C VAL A 46 -49.28 -6.63 7.35
N ALA A 47 -49.30 -6.28 6.07
CA ALA A 47 -48.09 -6.31 5.23
C ALA A 47 -47.15 -5.11 5.43
N LEU A 48 -47.58 -4.02 6.10
CA LEU A 48 -46.76 -2.82 6.32
C LEU A 48 -45.98 -2.82 7.64
N ALA A 49 -46.24 -3.76 8.56
CA ALA A 49 -45.50 -3.83 9.83
C ALA A 49 -44.13 -4.51 9.70
N ALA A 50 -43.89 -5.30 8.66
CA ALA A 50 -42.60 -5.96 8.44
C ALA A 50 -41.55 -5.04 7.80
N CYS A 51 -41.96 -4.00 7.07
CA CYS A 51 -41.03 -3.07 6.42
C CYS A 51 -40.57 -1.92 7.33
N THR A 52 -41.33 -1.57 8.37
CA THR A 52 -40.94 -0.48 9.30
C THR A 52 -39.99 -0.95 10.40
N GLY A 53 -40.06 -2.22 10.82
CA GLY A 53 -39.13 -2.78 11.81
C GLY A 53 -37.68 -2.87 11.32
N LEU A 54 -37.47 -3.28 10.06
CA LEU A 54 -36.14 -3.38 9.46
C LEU A 54 -35.50 -2.00 9.17
N VAL A 55 -36.31 -0.98 8.89
CA VAL A 55 -35.82 0.39 8.66
C VAL A 55 -35.43 1.08 9.96
N LEU A 56 -36.07 0.74 11.09
CA LEU A 56 -35.67 1.25 12.41
C LEU A 56 -34.51 0.47 13.05
N TYR A 57 -34.31 -0.80 12.71
CA TYR A 57 -33.14 -1.57 13.20
C TYR A 57 -31.84 -1.21 12.47
N GLY A 58 -31.92 -0.60 11.27
CA GLY A 58 -30.76 -0.15 10.50
C GLY A 58 -30.15 1.19 10.93
N VAL A 59 -30.74 1.90 11.90
CA VAL A 59 -30.23 3.20 12.38
C VAL A 59 -29.53 3.10 13.74
N LEU A 60 -29.67 1.97 14.46
CA LEU A 60 -29.08 1.80 15.80
C LEU A 60 -27.83 0.92 15.83
N ASP A 61 -27.50 0.23 14.73
CA ASP A 61 -26.23 -0.49 14.57
C ASP A 61 -25.21 0.35 13.79
N SER A 62 -25.09 1.62 14.14
CA SER A 62 -23.83 2.34 13.94
C SER A 62 -22.99 2.10 15.18
N GLY A 63 -22.63 0.84 15.40
CA GLY A 63 -21.51 0.48 16.26
C GLY A 63 -20.29 1.17 15.69
N GLY A 64 -20.03 2.38 16.17
CA GLY A 64 -18.80 3.07 15.90
C GLY A 64 -17.69 2.15 16.36
N ASP A 65 -16.90 1.65 15.42
CA ASP A 65 -15.55 1.18 15.68
C ASP A 65 -14.77 2.35 16.31
N ASP A 66 -14.94 2.54 17.63
CA ASP A 66 -14.09 3.35 18.49
C ASP A 66 -12.80 2.57 18.73
N SER A 67 -12.12 2.22 17.63
CA SER A 67 -10.70 1.95 17.71
C SER A 67 -10.04 3.30 17.93
N PRO A 68 -9.31 3.52 19.05
CA PRO A 68 -8.61 4.76 19.26
C PRO A 68 -7.76 5.05 18.02
N PRO A 69 -7.81 6.27 17.44
CA PRO A 69 -7.07 6.56 16.23
C PRO A 69 -5.61 6.22 16.50
N GLU A 70 -5.10 5.18 15.81
CA GLU A 70 -3.68 4.84 15.85
C GLU A 70 -2.92 6.14 15.67
N ARG A 71 -2.07 6.48 16.64
CA ARG A 71 -1.38 7.77 16.70
C ARG A 71 -0.58 7.96 15.42
N ARG A 72 -1.16 8.62 14.41
CA ARG A 72 -0.52 8.77 13.11
C ARG A 72 0.67 9.70 13.28
N VAL A 73 1.87 9.14 13.24
CA VAL A 73 3.10 9.91 13.23
C VAL A 73 3.06 10.86 12.01
N PRO A 74 3.23 12.18 12.20
CA PRO A 74 3.29 13.13 11.10
C PRO A 74 4.41 12.77 10.12
N THR A 75 4.13 12.83 8.82
CA THR A 75 5.10 12.50 7.76
C THR A 75 5.23 13.63 6.72
N ALA A 76 6.38 13.75 6.08
CA ALA A 76 6.58 14.53 4.87
C ALA A 76 6.69 13.63 3.63
N SER A 77 6.23 14.13 2.47
CA SER A 77 6.50 13.51 1.18
C SER A 77 7.96 13.75 0.79
N VAL A 78 8.69 12.69 0.50
CA VAL A 78 10.08 12.72 0.05
C VAL A 78 10.18 11.99 -1.27
N THR A 79 10.80 12.63 -2.26
CA THR A 79 11.13 12.04 -3.54
C THR A 79 12.63 11.81 -3.63
N TYR A 80 13.00 10.55 -3.79
CA TYR A 80 14.34 10.10 -4.10
C TYR A 80 14.42 9.85 -5.60
N GLU A 81 15.37 10.50 -6.25
CA GLU A 81 15.60 10.32 -7.68
C GLU A 81 17.08 10.05 -7.92
N VAL A 82 17.36 8.98 -8.64
CA VAL A 82 18.69 8.53 -9.01
C VAL A 82 18.73 8.44 -10.52
N THR A 83 19.35 9.44 -11.14
CA THR A 83 19.58 9.48 -12.59
C THR A 83 20.92 8.86 -12.92
N GLY A 84 21.13 8.47 -14.18
CA GLY A 84 22.41 7.92 -14.64
C GLY A 84 22.23 6.67 -15.49
N SER A 85 23.27 5.84 -15.54
CA SER A 85 23.35 4.64 -16.37
C SER A 85 23.95 3.47 -15.59
N GLY A 86 23.52 2.25 -15.91
CA GLY A 86 23.94 1.02 -15.26
C GLY A 86 22.93 0.53 -14.22
N THR A 87 23.40 -0.33 -13.31
CA THR A 87 22.62 -0.87 -12.20
C THR A 87 23.19 -0.42 -10.87
N ALA A 88 22.34 -0.23 -9.86
CA ALA A 88 22.77 0.15 -8.53
C ALA A 88 21.97 -0.53 -7.42
N ASP A 89 22.63 -0.80 -6.30
CA ASP A 89 21.97 -1.07 -5.04
C ASP A 89 21.57 0.25 -4.40
N ILE A 90 20.28 0.40 -4.09
CA ILE A 90 19.70 1.63 -3.54
C ILE A 90 19.06 1.32 -2.21
N THR A 91 19.55 1.92 -1.13
CA THR A 91 18.92 1.85 0.19
C THR A 91 18.38 3.22 0.56
N TYR A 92 17.08 3.34 0.79
CA TYR A 92 16.42 4.62 1.07
C TYR A 92 15.54 4.56 2.31
N GLN A 93 15.35 5.70 2.98
CA GLN A 93 14.46 5.81 4.13
C GLN A 93 12.99 5.85 3.68
N ALA A 94 12.17 4.98 4.26
CA ALA A 94 10.72 4.96 4.03
C ALA A 94 9.94 5.20 5.34
N ARG A 95 8.62 5.02 5.30
CA ARG A 95 7.74 5.10 6.48
C ARG A 95 8.06 3.95 7.44
N SER A 96 9.02 4.16 8.33
CA SER A 96 9.43 3.21 9.36
C SER A 96 9.70 3.95 10.65
N GLU A 97 8.97 3.60 11.71
CA GLU A 97 9.19 4.19 13.05
C GLU A 97 10.56 3.79 13.61
N SER A 98 10.96 2.53 13.35
CA SER A 98 12.28 1.99 13.70
C SER A 98 13.44 2.66 12.95
N GLY A 99 13.16 3.42 11.89
CA GLY A 99 14.20 4.02 11.04
C GLY A 99 14.89 3.03 10.10
N LYS A 100 14.43 1.78 9.99
CA LYS A 100 14.99 0.85 9.00
C LYS A 100 14.69 1.34 7.57
N GLY A 101 15.74 1.43 6.76
CA GLY A 101 15.63 1.73 5.33
C GLY A 101 15.16 0.53 4.51
N VAL A 102 14.66 0.79 3.31
CA VAL A 102 14.29 -0.22 2.31
C VAL A 102 15.42 -0.33 1.30
N THR A 103 15.82 -1.56 0.99
CA THR A 103 16.88 -1.84 0.01
C THR A 103 16.28 -2.41 -1.26
N VAL A 104 16.65 -1.83 -2.39
CA VAL A 104 16.41 -2.34 -3.75
C VAL A 104 17.75 -2.76 -4.32
N LYS A 105 17.89 -4.04 -4.64
CA LYS A 105 19.11 -4.61 -5.21
C LYS A 105 19.09 -4.52 -6.73
N GLY A 106 20.23 -4.20 -7.35
CA GLY A 106 20.40 -4.21 -8.80
C GLY A 106 19.38 -3.36 -9.57
N ALA A 107 18.94 -2.24 -9.01
CA ALA A 107 17.98 -1.35 -9.67
C ALA A 107 18.57 -0.77 -10.96
N ALA A 108 17.84 -0.89 -12.07
CA ALA A 108 18.19 -0.21 -13.31
C ALA A 108 18.03 1.32 -13.15
N LEU A 109 19.00 2.08 -13.68
CA LEU A 109 18.95 3.55 -13.71
C LEU A 109 18.42 4.05 -15.06
N PRO A 110 17.61 5.13 -15.09
CA PRO A 110 17.22 5.98 -13.96
C PRO A 110 16.12 5.37 -13.08
N TRP A 111 16.18 5.66 -11.77
CA TRP A 111 15.24 5.20 -10.75
C TRP A 111 14.64 6.38 -9.98
N ARG A 112 13.35 6.31 -9.65
CA ARG A 112 12.65 7.31 -8.84
C ARG A 112 11.67 6.66 -7.88
N LYS A 113 11.59 7.19 -6.66
CA LYS A 113 10.60 6.77 -5.67
C LYS A 113 10.15 7.93 -4.80
N THR A 114 8.84 8.06 -4.61
CA THR A 114 8.24 9.00 -3.65
C THR A 114 7.61 8.22 -2.51
N VAL A 115 7.96 8.58 -1.27
CA VAL A 115 7.45 7.93 -0.05
C VAL A 115 7.20 8.94 1.06
N ALA A 116 6.38 8.56 2.02
CA ALA A 116 6.17 9.33 3.24
C ALA A 116 7.26 8.98 4.27
N VAL A 117 7.97 9.97 4.81
CA VAL A 117 9.00 9.80 5.84
C VAL A 117 8.58 10.57 7.10
N PRO A 118 8.69 9.98 8.32
CA PRO A 118 8.34 10.65 9.56
C PRO A 118 9.08 11.98 9.75
N LEU A 119 8.36 13.01 10.20
CA LEU A 119 8.94 14.29 10.57
C LEU A 119 9.95 14.14 11.73
N GLY A 120 10.97 15.00 11.75
CA GLY A 120 12.07 14.94 12.72
C GLY A 120 13.08 13.81 12.49
N ARG A 121 13.00 13.10 11.36
CA ARG A 121 14.00 12.12 10.91
C ARG A 121 14.71 12.63 9.66
N ASP A 122 15.92 12.17 9.43
CA ASP A 122 16.62 12.46 8.17
C ASP A 122 16.11 11.53 7.07
N ALA A 123 15.82 12.13 5.92
CA ALA A 123 15.62 11.41 4.68
C ALA A 123 17.00 11.08 4.10
N VAL A 124 17.32 9.79 4.00
CA VAL A 124 18.62 9.32 3.49
C VAL A 124 18.40 8.37 2.32
N VAL A 125 19.24 8.49 1.29
CA VAL A 125 19.40 7.48 0.24
C VAL A 125 20.88 7.21 0.01
N ASN A 126 21.25 5.93 0.01
CA ASN A 126 22.58 5.42 -0.27
C ASN A 126 22.54 4.63 -1.56
N ILE A 127 23.54 4.86 -2.42
CA ILE A 127 23.66 4.25 -3.73
C ILE A 127 25.04 3.61 -3.84
N VAL A 128 25.06 2.39 -4.35
CA VAL A 128 26.28 1.66 -4.70
C VAL A 128 26.12 1.16 -6.13
N LEU A 129 26.94 1.64 -7.06
CA LEU A 129 26.96 1.16 -8.44
C LEU A 129 27.40 -0.32 -8.49
N GLY A 130 26.94 -1.04 -9.51
CA GLY A 130 27.34 -2.42 -9.75
C GLY A 130 28.80 -2.57 -10.22
N GLU A 131 29.20 -3.82 -10.38
CA GLU A 131 30.52 -4.23 -10.89
C GLU A 131 30.80 -3.71 -12.30
N GLN A 132 29.77 -3.58 -13.14
CA GLN A 132 29.90 -3.03 -14.50
C GLN A 132 30.16 -1.52 -14.48
N GLY A 133 30.13 -0.89 -13.30
CA GLY A 133 30.24 0.53 -13.10
C GLY A 133 29.08 1.32 -13.68
N GLY A 134 29.36 2.54 -14.10
CA GLY A 134 28.38 3.47 -14.63
C GLY A 134 28.49 4.84 -13.99
N GLN A 135 27.37 5.56 -13.98
CA GLN A 135 27.25 6.90 -13.44
C GLN A 135 25.92 6.98 -12.71
N ALA A 136 25.92 7.60 -11.53
CA ALA A 136 24.71 7.87 -10.77
C ALA A 136 24.75 9.28 -10.22
N ARG A 137 23.62 9.99 -10.30
CA ARG A 137 23.38 11.25 -9.59
C ARG A 137 22.10 11.14 -8.80
N CYS A 138 22.21 11.23 -7.48
CA CYS A 138 21.03 11.33 -6.63
C CYS A 138 20.61 12.77 -6.41
N THR A 139 19.30 12.95 -6.31
CA THR A 139 18.66 14.18 -5.89
C THR A 139 17.57 13.84 -4.89
N LEU A 140 17.51 14.63 -3.83
CA LEU A 140 16.57 14.47 -2.74
C LEU A 140 15.67 15.70 -2.68
N THR A 141 14.36 15.46 -2.78
CA THR A 141 13.34 16.49 -2.78
C THR A 141 12.37 16.25 -1.63
N VAL A 142 12.17 17.23 -0.77
CA VAL A 142 11.23 17.17 0.36
C VAL A 142 10.10 18.14 0.10
N ARG A 143 8.85 17.67 0.12
CA ARG A 143 7.65 18.50 -0.17
C ARG A 143 7.79 19.29 -1.48
N GLY A 144 8.40 18.68 -2.50
CA GLY A 144 8.63 19.31 -3.81
C GLY A 144 9.81 20.28 -3.87
N GLN A 145 10.53 20.52 -2.76
CA GLN A 145 11.70 21.41 -2.72
C GLN A 145 12.98 20.58 -2.78
N TYR A 146 13.90 20.94 -3.68
CA TYR A 146 15.23 20.33 -3.74
C TYR A 146 15.98 20.61 -2.45
N VAL A 147 16.54 19.57 -1.85
CA VAL A 147 17.31 19.68 -0.60
C VAL A 147 18.79 19.44 -0.85
N GLN A 148 19.12 18.35 -1.54
CA GLN A 148 20.50 17.94 -1.71
C GLN A 148 20.67 17.00 -2.91
N GLY A 149 21.90 16.91 -3.41
CA GLY A 149 22.28 16.00 -4.48
C GLY A 149 23.75 15.62 -4.41
N ALA A 150 24.07 14.41 -4.86
CA ALA A 150 25.42 13.86 -4.92
C ALA A 150 25.60 13.01 -6.18
N SER A 151 26.84 12.73 -6.57
CA SER A 151 27.14 11.92 -7.76
C SER A 151 28.24 10.91 -7.48
N ALA A 152 28.19 9.80 -8.20
CA ALA A 152 29.17 8.73 -8.18
C ALA A 152 29.36 8.18 -9.59
N SER A 153 30.55 7.63 -9.85
CA SER A 153 30.89 7.03 -11.13
C SER A 153 31.89 5.90 -10.94
N GLY A 154 31.97 5.03 -11.93
CA GLY A 154 32.88 3.89 -11.94
C GLY A 154 32.31 2.67 -11.22
N GLU A 155 33.10 1.61 -11.22
CA GLU A 155 32.81 0.36 -10.55
C GLU A 155 32.66 0.56 -9.04
N PHE A 156 31.57 0.04 -8.47
CA PHE A 156 31.25 0.17 -7.03
C PHE A 156 31.24 1.61 -6.49
N GLY A 157 31.08 2.62 -7.36
CA GLY A 157 30.99 4.02 -6.97
C GLY A 157 29.83 4.26 -6.01
N ARG A 158 30.06 5.12 -5.00
CA ARG A 158 29.09 5.36 -3.91
C ARG A 158 28.66 6.82 -3.85
N ALA A 159 27.36 7.03 -3.72
CA ALA A 159 26.78 8.34 -3.47
C ALA A 159 25.77 8.25 -2.33
N THR A 160 25.75 9.27 -1.49
CA THR A 160 24.77 9.40 -0.42
C THR A 160 24.11 10.76 -0.53
N CYS A 161 22.78 10.76 -0.50
CA CYS A 161 22.00 11.97 -0.38
C CYS A 161 21.26 12.00 0.96
N THR A 162 21.31 13.14 1.64
CA THR A 162 20.68 13.35 2.96
C THR A 162 19.88 14.65 2.98
N GLY A 163 18.77 14.65 3.71
CA GLY A 163 17.97 15.84 3.95
C GLY A 163 17.20 15.75 5.26
N SER A 164 17.38 16.72 6.14
CA SER A 164 16.69 16.74 7.42
C SER A 164 15.24 17.18 7.26
N LEU A 165 14.32 16.43 7.87
CA LEU A 165 12.92 16.82 7.94
C LEU A 165 12.68 17.63 9.21
N PRO A 166 11.94 18.75 9.13
CA PRO A 166 11.59 19.52 10.31
C PRO A 166 10.83 18.64 11.30
N ARG A 167 11.02 18.87 12.59
CA ARG A 167 10.19 18.23 13.62
C ARG A 167 8.74 18.67 13.42
N PRO A 168 7.75 17.82 13.75
CA PRO A 168 6.38 18.27 13.77
C PRO A 168 6.26 19.43 14.77
N ASP A 169 5.70 20.55 14.33
CA ASP A 169 5.38 21.65 15.23
C ASP A 169 4.49 21.10 16.35
N LYS A 170 4.83 21.43 17.59
CA LYS A 170 3.91 21.21 18.71
C LYS A 170 2.69 22.07 18.41
N ALA A 171 1.59 21.46 17.98
CA ALA A 171 0.35 22.17 17.72
C ALA A 171 0.03 23.10 18.91
N GLY A 172 0.01 24.42 18.67
CA GLY A 172 -0.56 25.40 19.60
C GLY A 172 0.36 26.10 20.61
N GLY A 173 1.69 26.17 20.40
CA GLY A 173 2.60 26.85 21.35
C GLY A 173 2.90 28.34 21.08
N GLY A 174 2.15 29.02 20.20
CA GLY A 174 2.54 30.32 19.65
C GLY A 174 1.41 31.35 19.55
N ALA A 175 0.40 31.26 20.42
CA ALA A 175 -0.65 32.27 20.55
C ALA A 175 -0.68 32.82 21.99
N ASP A 176 0.45 33.31 22.49
CA ASP A 176 0.48 34.22 23.65
C ASP A 176 1.83 34.94 23.70
N ARG A 177 1.89 36.13 23.11
CA ARG A 177 2.85 37.21 23.45
C ARG A 177 2.27 38.51 22.91
N ALA A 178 1.39 39.08 23.73
CA ALA A 178 1.10 40.50 23.72
C ALA A 178 2.26 41.28 24.36
#